data_AF-B7ITS7-F1
#
_entry.id   AF-B7ITS7-F1
#
_cell.length_a   1.000
_cell.length_b   1.000
_cell.length_c   1.000
_cell.angle_alpha   90.00
_cell.angle_beta   90.00
_cell.angle_gamma   90.00
#
_symmetry.space_group_name_H-M   'P 1'
#
loop_
_entity.id
_entity.type
_entity.pdbx_description
1 polymer ?
#
loop_
_entity_poly.entity_id
_entity_poly.type
_entity_poly.pdbx_seq_one_letter_code
_entity_poly.pdbx_strand_id
1 'polypeptide(L)' 'MCEHKYQVLDSETTSFYSDINRYGLDVSAIFYCEKCLDIQHREKRIDTGVIEVTDSE' A
#
# COMPACT_ATOMS: atom_id res chain seq x y z
N MET A 1 -15.43 10.91 4.86
CA MET A 1 -15.01 9.67 5.57
C MET A 1 -15.82 9.58 6.85
N CYS A 2 -16.41 8.42 7.16
CA CYS A 2 -17.15 8.28 8.41
C CYS A 2 -16.20 8.28 9.62
N GLU A 3 -16.68 8.72 10.78
CA GLU A 3 -15.91 8.80 12.03
C GLU A 3 -15.77 7.45 12.75
N HIS A 4 -16.47 6.42 12.27
CA HIS A 4 -16.44 5.10 12.87
C HIS A 4 -15.15 4.35 12.51
N LYS A 5 -14.77 3.42 13.38
CA LYS A 5 -13.62 2.53 13.15
C LYS A 5 -13.93 1.58 11.99
N TYR A 6 -13.14 1.68 10.93
CA TYR A 6 -13.12 0.69 9.87
C TYR A 6 -12.28 -0.52 10.29
N GLN A 7 -12.77 -1.72 9.97
CA GLN A 7 -12.03 -2.97 10.04
C GLN A 7 -11.38 -3.24 8.67
N VAL A 8 -10.17 -3.78 8.67
CA VAL A 8 -9.54 -4.27 7.43
C VAL A 8 -10.08 -5.67 7.16
N LEU A 9 -10.69 -5.87 6.00
CA LEU A 9 -11.16 -7.18 5.56
C LEU A 9 -10.07 -7.95 4.83
N ASP A 10 -9.40 -7.25 3.91
CA ASP A 10 -8.35 -7.82 3.07
C ASP A 10 -7.34 -6.74 2.71
N SER A 11 -6.09 -7.15 2.48
CA SER A 11 -5.04 -6.26 2.01
C SER A 11 -4.06 -7.02 1.13
N GLU A 12 -3.71 -6.43 0.00
CA GLU A 12 -2.69 -6.93 -0.91
C GLU A 12 -1.54 -5.93 -0.96
N THR A 13 -0.32 -6.45 -1.04
CA THR A 13 0.88 -5.64 -1.23
C THR A 13 1.69 -6.26 -2.35
N THR A 14 1.88 -5.48 -3.41
CA THR A 14 2.66 -5.87 -4.57
C THR A 14 3.92 -5.04 -4.63
N SER A 15 5.07 -5.71 -4.58
CA SER A 15 6.35 -5.05 -4.83
C SER A 15 6.72 -5.12 -6.30
N PHE A 16 7.20 -4.01 -6.85
CA PHE A 16 7.74 -3.97 -8.20
C PHE A 16 9.11 -3.30 -8.21
N TYR A 17 9.97 -3.83 -9.08
CA TYR A 17 11.25 -3.22 -9.42
C TYR A 17 11.10 -2.52 -10.76
N SER A 18 11.55 -1.27 -10.84
CA SER A 18 11.68 -0.53 -12.09
C SER A 18 13.13 -0.54 -12.54
N ASP A 19 13.36 -0.54 -13.86
CA ASP A 19 14.68 -0.57 -14.52
C ASP A 19 15.70 0.47 -14.02
N ILE A 20 15.26 1.50 -13.29
CA ILE A 20 16.10 2.57 -12.73
C ILE A 20 16.49 2.29 -11.26
N ASN A 21 16.66 1.01 -10.89
CA ASN A 21 16.97 0.60 -9.50
C ASN A 21 16.01 1.18 -8.44
N ARG A 22 14.77 1.46 -8.87
CA ARG A 22 13.71 2.01 -8.02
C ARG A 22 12.85 0.87 -7.54
N TYR A 23 12.69 0.78 -6.23
CA TYR A 23 11.78 -0.14 -5.59
C TYR A 23 10.48 0.60 -5.30
N GLY A 24 9.36 0.02 -5.71
CA GLY A 24 8.03 0.55 -5.40
C GLY A 24 7.14 -0.52 -4.79
N LEU A 25 6.23 -0.08 -3.94
CA LEU A 25 5.19 -0.89 -3.34
C LEU A 25 3.83 -0.33 -3.72
N ASP A 26 2.97 -1.15 -4.29
CA ASP A 26 1.54 -0.87 -4.39
C ASP A 26 0.83 -1.62 -3.26
N VAL A 27 0.16 -0.88 -2.40
CA VAL A 27 -0.63 -1.42 -1.29
C VAL A 27 -2.10 -1.14 -1.56
N SER A 28 -2.91 -2.19 -1.61
CA SER A 28 -4.36 -2.09 -1.69
C SER A 28 -4.99 -2.71 -0.44
N ALA A 29 -6.08 -2.13 0.05
CA ALA A 29 -6.79 -2.65 1.20
C ALA A 29 -8.29 -2.35 1.13
N ILE A 30 -9.07 -3.33 1.57
CA ILE A 30 -10.52 -3.25 1.72
C ILE A 30 -10.85 -2.97 3.18
N PHE A 31 -11.59 -1.90 3.39
CA PHE A 31 -12.04 -1.42 4.69
C PHE A 31 -13.54 -1.57 4.80
N TYR A 32 -14.02 -2.11 5.91
CA TYR A 32 -15.44 -2.24 6.19
C TYR A 32 -15.83 -1.55 7.49
N CYS A 33 -16.94 -0.82 7.47
CA CYS A 33 -17.56 -0.22 8.64
C CYS A 33 -18.91 -0.86 8.91
N GLU A 34 -19.00 -1.67 9.97
CA GLU A 34 -20.25 -2.33 10.40
C GLU A 34 -21.37 -1.34 10.76
N LYS A 35 -21.03 -0.14 11.25
CA LYS A 35 -22.01 0.87 11.65
C LYS A 35 -22.66 1.58 10.46
N CYS A 36 -21.90 1.75 9.37
CA CYS A 36 -22.38 2.41 8.16
C CYS A 36 -22.81 1.42 7.08
N LEU A 37 -22.54 0.12 7.28
CA LEU A 37 -22.61 -0.91 6.24
C LEU A 37 -21.84 -0.45 4.97
N ASP A 38 -20.69 0.20 5.19
CA ASP A 38 -19.90 0.88 4.16
C ASP A 38 -18.63 0.09 3.89
N ILE A 39 -18.31 -0.10 2.60
CA ILE A 39 -17.08 -0.76 2.14
C ILE A 39 -16.26 0.26 1.34
N GLN A 40 -14.99 0.40 1.67
CA GLN A 40 -14.05 1.25 0.97
C GLN A 40 -12.86 0.44 0.47
N HIS A 41 -12.54 0.61 -0.81
CA HIS A 41 -11.28 0.18 -1.38
C HIS A 41 -10.30 1.36 -1.38
N ARG A 42 -9.09 1.17 -0.85
CA ARG A 42 -8.05 2.19 -0.90
C ARG A 42 -6.77 1.59 -1.43
N GLU A 43 -6.16 2.33 -2.33
CA GLU A 43 -4.91 1.97 -2.96
C GLU A 43 -3.91 3.09 -2.70
N LYS A 44 -2.67 2.71 -2.38
CA LYS A 44 -1.58 3.64 -2.16
C LYS A 44 -0.30 3.09 -2.73
N ARG A 45 0.29 3.86 -3.64
CA ARG A 45 1.63 3.63 -4.16
C ARG A 45 2.65 4.31 -3.26
N ILE A 46 3.65 3.54 -2.83
CA ILE A 46 4.78 4.00 -2.05
C ILE A 46 6.01 3.86 -2.96
N ASP A 47 6.56 5.00 -3.39
CA ASP A 47 7.82 5.03 -4.12
C ASP A 47 8.96 5.08 -3.10
N THR A 48 9.66 3.96 -2.95
CA THR A 48 10.77 3.78 -2.01
C THR A 48 12.11 4.08 -2.67
N GLY A 49 12.20 5.17 -3.44
CA GLY A 49 13.49 5.74 -3.87
C GLY A 49 14.42 4.82 -4.65
N VAL A 50 15.64 5.30 -4.91
CA VAL A 50 16.72 4.53 -5.56
C VAL A 50 17.49 3.80 -4.47
N ILE A 51 17.64 2.49 -4.61
CA ILE A 51 18.60 1.74 -3.78
C ILE A 51 19.99 2.09 -4.33
N GLU A 52 20.68 3.02 -3.70
CA GLU A 52 22.13 3.19 -3.90
C GLU A 52 22.80 1.98 -3.26
N VAL A 53 22.97 0.90 -4.04
CA VAL A 53 23.85 -0.20 -3.64
C VAL A 53 25.26 0.34 -3.72
N THR A 54 25.77 0.88 -2.61
CA THR A 54 27.21 1.03 -2.42
C THR A 54 27.78 -0.37 -2.26
N ASP A 55 28.32 -0.90 -3.36
CA ASP A 55 29.27 -2.02 -3.35
C ASP A 55 30.41 -1.61 -2.40
N SER A 56 30.46 -2.22 -1.22
CA SER A 56 31.62 -2.09 -0.34
C SER A 56 32.66 -3.08 -0.84
N GLU A 57 33.76 -2.51 -1.32
CA GLU A 57 35.03 -3.08 -1.83
C GLU A 57 35.36 -4.53 -1.49
#